data_AF-U6EBJ3-F1
#
_entry.id   AF-U6EBJ3-F1
#
_cell.length_a   1.000
_cell.length_b   1.000
_cell.length_c   1.000
_cell.angle_alpha   90.00
_cell.angle_beta   90.00
_cell.angle_gamma   90.00
#
_symmetry.space_group_name_H-M   'P 1'
#
loop_
_entity.id
_entity.type
_entity.pdbx_description
1 polymer ?
#
loop_
_entity_poly.entity_id
_entity_poly.type
_entity_poly.pdbx_seq_one_letter_code
_entity_poly.pdbx_strand_id
1 'polypeptide(L)'
;MIKNVKIIIIVFFGNIIFLISCLIPKNKNLWIFGAWFGDKYADNSKYLFEYVNKNKPEIRAIWVTRNENTYKLVKKEGYEVYFKNSLKGFLYSSLAGVGIISNAFNDIPYTTGRMKIVQLWHGTPLKKIVFDETRFTLNKDSFKRKIILYLDWQPFFGQIYTEHKTSFITPGLSPFSLGL
;
A
#
# COMPACT_ATOMS: atom_id res chain seq x y z
N MET A 1 -0.08 -27.26 9.38
CA MET A 1 -1.01 -27.47 8.24
C MET A 1 -2.09 -26.40 8.13
N ILE A 2 -2.88 -26.10 9.17
CA ILE A 2 -4.02 -25.13 9.10
C ILE A 2 -3.60 -23.70 8.70
N LYS A 3 -2.46 -23.19 9.20
CA LYS A 3 -1.94 -21.86 8.83
C LYS A 3 -1.68 -21.72 7.32
N ASN A 4 -1.19 -22.78 6.68
CA ASN A 4 -0.87 -22.77 5.24
C ASN A 4 -2.15 -22.72 4.40
N VAL A 5 -3.20 -23.42 4.83
CA VAL A 5 -4.52 -23.38 4.18
C VAL A 5 -5.13 -21.98 4.26
N LYS A 6 -5.08 -21.32 5.43
CA LYS A 6 -5.58 -19.95 5.60
C LYS A 6 -4.87 -18.96 4.68
N ILE A 7 -3.55 -19.08 4.54
CA ILE A 7 -2.76 -18.23 3.63
C ILE A 7 -3.20 -18.43 2.19
N ILE A 8 -3.34 -19.67 1.73
CA ILE A 8 -3.77 -19.98 0.36
C ILE A 8 -5.15 -19.36 0.07
N ILE A 9 -6.10 -19.48 1.01
CA ILE A 9 -7.43 -18.90 0.89
C ILE A 9 -7.34 -17.36 0.77
N ILE A 10 -6.59 -16.70 1.67
CA ILE A 10 -6.43 -15.24 1.64
C ILE A 10 -5.85 -14.77 0.30
N VAL A 11 -4.84 -15.45 -0.20
CA VAL A 11 -4.17 -15.10 -1.46
C VAL A 11 -5.11 -15.30 -2.65
N PHE A 12 -5.86 -16.40 -2.68
CA PHE A 12 -6.79 -16.69 -3.75
C PHE A 12 -7.93 -15.66 -3.82
N PHE A 13 -8.67 -15.48 -2.73
CA PHE A 13 -9.75 -14.49 -2.67
C PHE A 13 -9.23 -13.07 -2.83
N GLY A 14 -8.03 -12.81 -2.32
CA GLY A 14 -7.40 -11.52 -2.45
C GLY A 14 -7.08 -11.14 -3.90
N ASN A 15 -6.54 -12.07 -4.68
CA ASN A 15 -6.32 -11.87 -6.10
C ASN A 15 -7.65 -11.62 -6.85
N ILE A 16 -8.72 -12.32 -6.49
CA ILE A 16 -10.06 -12.07 -7.05
C ILE A 16 -10.52 -10.63 -6.76
N ILE A 17 -10.39 -10.16 -5.52
CA ILE A 17 -10.76 -8.79 -5.13
C ILE A 17 -9.95 -7.76 -5.93
N PHE A 18 -8.68 -8.01 -6.17
CA PHE A 18 -7.85 -7.12 -6.98
C PHE A 18 -8.22 -7.11 -8.46
N LEU A 19 -8.50 -8.28 -9.04
CA LEU A 19 -9.00 -8.37 -10.41
C LEU A 19 -10.33 -7.62 -10.57
N ILE A 20 -11.24 -7.75 -9.60
CA ILE A 20 -12.47 -6.96 -9.55
C ILE A 20 -12.15 -5.46 -9.49
N SER A 21 -11.17 -5.05 -8.68
CA SER A 21 -10.76 -3.64 -8.59
C SER A 21 -10.19 -3.08 -9.90
N CYS A 22 -9.64 -3.92 -10.79
CA CYS A 22 -9.17 -3.53 -12.12
C CYS A 22 -10.33 -3.25 -13.10
N LEU A 23 -11.49 -3.88 -12.91
CA LEU A 23 -12.68 -3.70 -13.75
C LEU A 23 -13.45 -2.42 -13.40
N ILE A 24 -13.25 -1.90 -12.18
CA ILE A 24 -13.93 -0.70 -11.70
C ILE A 24 -13.32 0.55 -12.38
N PRO A 25 -14.16 1.44 -12.97
CA PRO A 25 -13.67 2.66 -13.60
C PRO A 25 -13.07 3.61 -12.57
N LYS A 26 -11.93 4.21 -12.92
CA LYS A 26 -11.19 5.09 -12.01
C LYS A 26 -11.61 6.54 -12.14
N ASN A 27 -11.77 7.18 -11.00
CA ASN A 27 -11.97 8.62 -10.89
C ASN A 27 -10.63 9.30 -10.63
N LYS A 28 -10.14 10.06 -11.62
CA LYS A 28 -8.86 10.79 -11.57
C LYS A 28 -8.82 11.88 -10.48
N ASN A 29 -9.99 12.35 -10.05
CA ASN A 29 -10.15 13.39 -9.03
C ASN A 29 -10.38 12.79 -7.63
N LEU A 30 -10.38 11.47 -7.49
CA LEU A 30 -10.48 10.79 -6.19
C LEU A 30 -9.11 10.26 -5.79
N TRP A 31 -8.55 10.82 -4.72
CA TRP A 31 -7.21 10.52 -4.25
C TRP A 31 -7.29 9.90 -2.86
N ILE A 32 -6.47 8.87 -2.62
CA ILE A 32 -6.40 8.19 -1.33
C ILE A 32 -5.03 8.31 -0.74
N PHE A 33 -4.99 8.56 0.56
CA PHE A 33 -3.78 8.81 1.31
C PHE A 33 -3.67 7.85 2.50
N GLY A 34 -2.48 7.32 2.70
CA GLY A 34 -2.12 6.58 3.89
C GLY A 34 -0.65 6.82 4.25
N ALA A 35 -0.27 6.43 5.46
CA ALA A 35 1.11 6.48 5.92
C ALA A 35 1.36 5.36 6.95
N TRP A 36 2.61 4.90 7.04
CA TRP A 36 3.09 3.96 8.05
C TRP A 36 2.19 2.72 8.21
N PHE A 37 2.01 1.96 7.12
CA PHE A 37 1.18 0.75 7.05
C PHE A 37 -0.31 0.98 7.36
N GLY A 38 -0.75 2.24 7.25
CA GLY A 38 -2.09 2.68 7.58
C GLY A 38 -2.30 2.98 9.07
N ASP A 39 -1.23 3.06 9.87
CA ASP A 39 -1.34 3.27 11.32
C ASP A 39 -1.29 4.73 11.74
N LYS A 40 -0.63 5.61 10.97
CA LYS A 40 -0.37 7.00 11.40
C LYS A 40 -0.99 8.00 10.45
N TYR A 41 -1.41 9.13 11.00
CA TYR A 41 -1.64 10.38 10.26
C TYR A 41 -0.41 11.26 10.38
N ALA A 42 0.57 11.04 9.50
CA ALA A 42 1.90 11.64 9.61
C ALA A 42 2.63 11.67 8.26
N ASP A 43 3.86 12.17 8.28
CA ASP A 43 4.82 12.14 7.18
C ASP A 43 4.44 13.01 5.97
N ASN A 44 5.22 12.91 4.90
CA ASN A 44 4.99 13.60 3.63
C ASN A 44 3.56 13.40 3.10
N SER A 45 2.98 12.22 3.32
CA SER A 45 1.60 11.89 2.94
C SER A 45 0.58 12.80 3.65
N LYS A 46 0.73 13.05 4.96
CA LYS A 46 -0.12 14.00 5.70
C LYS A 46 -0.02 15.41 5.13
N TYR A 47 1.19 15.92 4.93
CA TYR A 47 1.37 17.30 4.45
C TYR A 47 0.77 17.50 3.06
N LEU A 48 0.93 16.52 2.15
CA LEU A 48 0.30 16.58 0.84
C LEU A 48 -1.23 16.47 0.94
N PHE A 49 -1.74 15.61 1.82
CA PHE A 49 -3.18 15.47 2.06
C PHE A 49 -3.83 16.78 2.51
N GLU A 50 -3.25 17.46 3.49
CA GLU A 50 -3.75 18.74 4.00
C GLU A 50 -3.65 19.83 2.93
N TYR A 51 -2.54 19.85 2.18
CA TYR A 51 -2.37 20.78 1.06
C TYR A 51 -3.45 20.60 -0.02
N VAL A 52 -3.73 19.35 -0.41
CA VAL A 52 -4.75 19.04 -1.44
C VAL A 52 -6.14 19.44 -0.95
N ASN A 53 -6.52 19.08 0.29
CA ASN A 53 -7.81 19.48 0.85
C ASN A 53 -7.98 21.01 0.89
N LYS A 54 -6.91 21.76 1.18
CA LYS A 54 -6.96 23.22 1.28
C LYS A 54 -6.94 23.92 -0.08
N ASN A 55 -6.17 23.43 -1.04
CA ASN A 55 -5.83 24.19 -2.25
C ASN A 55 -6.37 23.58 -3.56
N LYS A 56 -6.92 22.36 -3.51
CA LYS A 56 -7.37 21.61 -4.69
C LYS A 56 -8.79 21.07 -4.48
N PRO A 57 -9.81 21.95 -4.43
CA PRO A 57 -11.20 21.55 -4.16
C PRO A 57 -11.78 20.62 -5.24
N GLU A 58 -11.20 20.60 -6.44
CA GLU A 58 -11.55 19.67 -7.50
C GLU A 58 -11.12 18.22 -7.21
N ILE A 59 -10.18 18.03 -6.27
CA ILE A 59 -9.72 16.72 -5.83
C ILE A 59 -10.41 16.36 -4.51
N ARG A 60 -11.15 15.24 -4.54
CA ARG A 60 -11.65 14.61 -3.32
C ARG A 60 -10.53 13.76 -2.71
N ALA A 61 -9.93 14.27 -1.64
CA ALA A 61 -8.89 13.58 -0.89
C ALA A 61 -9.49 12.79 0.28
N ILE A 62 -9.16 11.51 0.38
CA ILE A 62 -9.64 10.61 1.44
C ILE A 62 -8.45 10.01 2.17
N TRP A 63 -8.43 10.11 3.50
CA TRP A 63 -7.48 9.36 4.32
C TRP A 63 -8.00 7.95 4.60
N VAL A 64 -7.11 6.95 4.54
CA VAL A 64 -7.42 5.56 4.91
C VAL A 64 -6.48 5.10 6.02
N THR A 65 -7.05 4.44 7.02
CA THR A 65 -6.27 3.97 8.18
C THR A 65 -6.84 2.67 8.74
N ARG A 66 -6.02 1.82 9.35
CA ARG A 66 -6.49 0.68 10.15
C ARG A 66 -6.54 0.98 11.65
N ASN A 67 -6.02 2.14 12.07
CA ASN A 67 -5.90 2.52 13.47
C ASN A 67 -7.05 3.44 13.89
N GLU A 68 -7.73 3.08 14.98
CA GLU A 68 -8.89 3.82 15.47
C GLU A 68 -8.54 5.21 16.01
N ASN A 69 -7.38 5.36 16.66
CA ASN A 69 -6.93 6.67 17.16
C ASN A 69 -6.63 7.61 15.99
N THR A 70 -5.99 7.10 14.96
CA THR A 70 -5.74 7.84 13.72
C THR A 70 -7.04 8.21 13.01
N TYR A 71 -8.02 7.30 12.94
CA TYR A 71 -9.35 7.61 12.40
C TYR A 71 -10.01 8.76 13.17
N LYS A 72 -10.03 8.68 14.50
CA LYS A 72 -10.61 9.72 15.38
C LYS A 72 -9.89 11.06 15.19
N LEU A 73 -8.57 11.04 15.11
CA LEU A 73 -7.75 12.24 14.89
C LEU A 73 -8.10 12.92 13.57
N VAL A 74 -8.02 12.19 12.44
CA VAL A 74 -8.30 12.77 11.11
C VAL A 74 -9.73 13.29 11.02
N LYS A 75 -10.68 12.56 11.60
CA LYS A 75 -12.08 12.99 11.67
C LYS A 75 -12.26 14.27 12.50
N LYS A 76 -11.53 14.39 13.62
CA LYS A 76 -11.56 15.59 14.48
C LYS A 76 -11.01 16.82 13.76
N GLU A 77 -10.00 16.65 12.91
CA GLU A 77 -9.47 17.71 12.04
C GLU A 77 -10.43 18.11 10.91
N GLY A 78 -11.59 17.45 10.78
CA GLY A 78 -12.62 17.77 9.80
C GLY A 78 -12.43 17.13 8.43
N TYR A 79 -11.46 16.21 8.29
CA TYR A 79 -11.17 15.57 7.02
C TYR A 79 -11.96 14.27 6.78
N GLU A 80 -12.13 13.93 5.50
CA GLU A 80 -12.74 12.66 5.11
C GLU A 80 -11.79 11.48 5.38
N VAL A 81 -12.26 10.51 6.15
CA VAL A 81 -11.47 9.34 6.55
C VAL A 81 -12.31 8.07 6.62
N TYR A 82 -11.74 6.95 6.21
CA TYR A 82 -12.35 5.62 6.33
C TYR A 82 -11.37 4.57 6.84
N PHE A 83 -11.92 3.51 7.44
CA PHE A 83 -11.12 2.36 7.79
C PHE A 83 -10.68 1.60 6.53
N LYS A 84 -9.40 1.23 6.49
CA LYS A 84 -8.76 0.47 5.41
C LYS A 84 -9.53 -0.80 5.07
N ASN A 85 -10.00 -1.51 6.10
CA ASN A 85 -10.70 -2.79 5.98
C ASN A 85 -12.23 -2.65 5.99
N SER A 86 -12.77 -1.44 5.85
CA SER A 86 -14.22 -1.22 5.75
C SER A 86 -14.69 -1.29 4.30
N LEU A 87 -15.98 -1.58 4.10
CA LEU A 87 -16.60 -1.57 2.78
C LEU A 87 -16.38 -0.24 2.04
N LYS A 88 -16.47 0.89 2.76
CA LYS A 88 -16.19 2.22 2.20
C LYS A 88 -14.73 2.39 1.82
N GLY A 89 -13.80 1.93 2.67
CA GLY A 89 -12.36 1.95 2.35
C GLY A 89 -12.03 1.15 1.09
N PHE A 90 -12.58 -0.06 0.97
CA PHE A 90 -12.42 -0.89 -0.23
C PHE A 90 -13.04 -0.26 -1.47
N LEU A 91 -14.27 0.25 -1.36
CA LEU A 91 -14.99 0.88 -2.46
C LEU A 91 -14.25 2.11 -2.99
N TYR A 92 -13.92 3.05 -2.11
CA TYR A 92 -13.25 4.27 -2.53
C TYR A 92 -11.85 3.99 -3.08
N SER A 93 -11.13 3.01 -2.52
CA SER A 93 -9.84 2.60 -3.08
C SER A 93 -9.97 1.95 -4.45
N SER A 94 -11.03 1.17 -4.65
CA SER A 94 -11.35 0.61 -5.97
C SER A 94 -11.73 1.69 -6.99
N LEU A 95 -12.25 2.84 -6.56
CA LEU A 95 -12.61 3.95 -7.45
C LEU A 95 -11.48 4.96 -7.64
N ALA A 96 -10.57 5.08 -6.68
CA ALA A 96 -9.55 6.13 -6.67
C ALA A 96 -8.57 5.98 -7.84
N GLY A 97 -8.33 7.08 -8.53
CA GLY A 97 -7.37 7.15 -9.63
C GLY A 97 -5.93 7.31 -9.15
N VAL A 98 -5.73 7.87 -7.96
CA VAL A 98 -4.41 8.14 -7.37
C VAL A 98 -4.35 7.64 -5.93
N GLY A 99 -3.27 6.93 -5.59
CA GLY A 99 -2.92 6.51 -4.25
C GLY A 99 -1.60 7.12 -3.82
N ILE A 100 -1.60 7.81 -2.69
CA ILE A 100 -0.43 8.43 -2.08
C ILE A 100 0.02 7.57 -0.92
N ILE A 101 1.26 7.12 -0.99
CA ILE A 101 1.91 6.33 0.04
C ILE A 101 3.21 7.02 0.45
N SER A 102 3.66 6.74 1.66
CA SER A 102 4.99 7.13 2.09
C SER A 102 5.83 5.86 2.33
N ASN A 103 5.34 4.90 3.13
CA ASN A 103 6.10 3.76 3.65
C ASN A 103 6.06 2.62 2.69
N ALA A 104 4.92 1.99 2.61
CA ALA A 104 4.75 0.79 1.84
C ALA A 104 3.45 0.87 1.07
N PHE A 105 3.28 -0.01 0.10
CA PHE A 105 1.98 -0.24 -0.53
C PHE A 105 0.88 -0.56 0.49
N ASN A 106 1.26 -1.10 1.66
CA ASN A 106 0.34 -1.39 2.74
C ASN A 106 -0.15 -0.14 3.50
N ASP A 107 0.28 1.07 3.13
CA ASP A 107 -0.26 2.32 3.66
C ASP A 107 -1.74 2.50 3.30
N ILE A 108 -2.16 1.98 2.15
CA ILE A 108 -3.52 2.06 1.61
C ILE A 108 -4.14 0.66 1.44
N PRO A 109 -5.48 0.55 1.25
CA PRO A 109 -6.13 -0.69 0.88
C PRO A 109 -5.55 -1.29 -0.39
N TYR A 110 -5.78 -2.58 -0.51
CA TYR A 110 -5.21 -3.38 -1.56
C TYR A 110 -5.88 -3.22 -2.94
N THR A 111 -7.09 -2.69 -2.97
CA THR A 111 -7.91 -2.52 -4.16
C THR A 111 -7.40 -1.38 -5.06
N THR A 112 -6.14 -1.50 -5.47
CA THR A 112 -5.34 -0.52 -6.23
C THR A 112 -5.25 -0.84 -7.71
N GLY A 113 -6.03 -1.81 -8.22
CA GLY A 113 -5.96 -2.19 -9.63
C GLY A 113 -6.12 -0.98 -10.55
N ARG A 114 -5.19 -0.71 -11.47
CA ARG A 114 -5.13 0.50 -12.34
C ARG A 114 -4.98 1.86 -11.65
N MET A 115 -4.82 1.91 -10.33
CA MET A 115 -4.55 3.15 -9.59
C MET A 115 -3.11 3.63 -9.85
N LYS A 116 -2.91 4.93 -10.03
CA LYS A 116 -1.57 5.51 -10.06
C LYS A 116 -1.04 5.68 -8.64
N ILE A 117 0.02 4.96 -8.30
CA ILE A 117 0.67 5.07 -6.99
C ILE A 117 1.78 6.13 -7.04
N VAL A 118 1.72 7.08 -6.12
CA VAL A 118 2.76 8.09 -5.90
C VAL A 118 3.43 7.78 -4.56
N GLN A 119 4.71 7.44 -4.63
CA GLN A 119 5.52 7.09 -3.47
C GLN A 119 6.34 8.31 -3.03
N LEU A 120 6.06 8.82 -1.83
CA LEU A 120 6.70 10.00 -1.26
C LEU A 120 7.95 9.70 -0.41
N TRP A 121 8.17 8.44 -0.04
CA TRP A 121 9.27 8.05 0.88
C TRP A 121 9.25 8.81 2.23
N HIS A 122 10.24 8.54 3.11
CA HIS A 122 10.36 9.10 4.48
C HIS A 122 11.62 9.92 4.68
N GLY A 123 12.18 10.45 3.60
CA GLY A 123 13.45 11.15 3.62
C GLY A 123 14.64 10.30 3.19
N THR A 124 15.83 10.87 3.41
CA THR A 124 17.07 10.42 2.80
C THR A 124 17.64 9.20 3.54
N PRO A 125 17.95 8.09 2.84
CA PRO A 125 18.50 6.92 3.49
C PRO A 125 19.94 7.16 3.95
N LEU A 126 20.20 7.01 5.26
CA LEU A 126 21.55 6.97 5.81
C LEU A 126 22.11 5.54 5.90
N LYS A 127 21.21 4.56 6.09
CA LYS A 127 21.55 3.12 6.11
C LYS A 127 21.22 2.50 4.74
N LYS A 128 21.92 1.42 4.40
CA LYS A 128 21.60 0.58 3.24
C LYS A 128 20.14 0.11 3.32
N ILE A 129 19.41 0.23 2.21
CA ILE A 129 18.00 -0.14 2.10
C ILE A 129 17.79 -1.12 0.95
N VAL A 130 16.81 -2.02 1.10
CA VAL A 130 16.34 -2.95 0.07
C VAL A 130 17.52 -3.65 -0.64
N PHE A 131 17.82 -3.28 -1.89
CA PHE A 131 18.81 -3.95 -2.73
C PHE A 131 20.26 -3.63 -2.35
N ASP A 132 20.50 -2.59 -1.56
CA ASP A 132 21.85 -2.26 -1.07
C ASP A 132 22.31 -3.20 0.04
N GLU A 133 21.39 -3.96 0.68
CA GLU A 133 21.76 -4.94 1.68
C GLU A 133 22.43 -6.16 1.02
N THR A 134 23.59 -6.56 1.54
CA THR A 134 24.36 -7.70 1.02
C THR A 134 23.63 -9.04 1.17
N ARG A 135 22.71 -9.15 2.14
CA ARG A 135 21.85 -10.34 2.30
C ARG A 135 20.85 -10.49 1.14
N PHE A 136 20.52 -9.41 0.44
CA PHE A 136 19.68 -9.48 -0.75
C PHE A 136 20.42 -9.98 -1.99
N THR A 137 21.74 -9.79 -2.06
CA THR A 137 22.58 -10.14 -3.21
C THR A 137 23.14 -11.56 -3.17
N LEU A 138 23.29 -12.18 -1.99
CA LEU A 138 24.05 -13.43 -1.82
C LEU A 138 23.30 -14.76 -2.09
N ASN A 139 22.10 -14.75 -2.69
CA ASN A 139 21.39 -16.02 -2.97
C ASN A 139 20.45 -15.95 -4.19
N LYS A 140 20.91 -15.36 -5.30
CA LYS A 140 20.09 -15.14 -6.51
C LYS A 140 19.60 -16.44 -7.19
N ASP A 141 20.27 -17.57 -6.98
CA ASP A 141 20.06 -18.79 -7.79
C ASP A 141 19.11 -19.82 -7.18
N SER A 142 18.62 -19.62 -5.96
CA SER A 142 17.67 -20.58 -5.38
C SER A 142 16.26 -20.38 -5.98
N PHE A 143 15.76 -21.40 -6.68
CA PHE A 143 14.38 -21.47 -7.20
C PHE A 143 13.34 -21.14 -6.11
N LYS A 144 13.58 -21.57 -4.87
CA LYS A 144 12.78 -21.21 -3.69
C LYS A 144 12.69 -19.70 -3.48
N ARG A 145 13.77 -18.95 -3.67
CA ARG A 145 13.77 -17.50 -3.52
C ARG A 145 13.06 -16.79 -4.67
N LYS A 146 13.15 -17.30 -5.89
CA LYS A 146 12.34 -16.79 -7.02
C LYS A 146 10.84 -16.95 -6.73
N ILE A 147 10.44 -18.10 -6.19
CA ILE A 147 9.05 -18.34 -5.75
C ILE A 147 8.67 -17.40 -4.60
N ILE A 148 9.50 -17.23 -3.58
CA ILE A 148 9.20 -16.31 -2.46
C ILE A 148 9.06 -14.88 -2.96
N LEU A 149 9.95 -14.39 -3.82
CA LEU A 149 9.86 -13.04 -4.39
C LEU A 149 8.61 -12.88 -5.27
N TYR A 150 8.24 -13.92 -6.03
CA TYR A 150 7.00 -13.92 -6.82
C TYR A 150 5.76 -13.91 -5.91
N LEU A 151 5.78 -14.68 -4.83
CA LEU A 151 4.71 -14.69 -3.84
C LEU A 151 4.65 -13.35 -3.11
N ASP A 152 5.76 -12.76 -2.66
CA ASP A 152 5.79 -11.43 -2.04
C ASP A 152 5.28 -10.33 -2.99
N TRP A 153 5.42 -10.53 -4.30
CA TRP A 153 4.86 -9.67 -5.34
C TRP A 153 3.38 -9.95 -5.63
N GLN A 154 2.86 -11.11 -5.19
CA GLN A 154 1.41 -11.32 -5.17
C GLN A 154 0.85 -10.26 -4.24
N PRO A 155 -0.01 -9.39 -4.72
CA PRO A 155 -0.08 -8.13 -4.02
C PRO A 155 -0.75 -8.31 -2.60
N PHE A 156 -1.47 -9.42 -2.32
CA PHE A 156 -1.96 -9.81 -0.98
C PHE A 156 -0.92 -10.47 -0.05
N PHE A 157 0.12 -11.11 -0.57
CA PHE A 157 1.06 -11.91 0.24
C PHE A 157 2.02 -11.01 1.05
N GLY A 158 2.42 -9.88 0.47
CA GLY A 158 3.29 -8.90 1.13
C GLY A 158 2.71 -8.42 2.48
N GLN A 159 1.39 -8.42 2.64
CA GLN A 159 0.71 -8.03 3.88
C GLN A 159 0.94 -9.04 5.02
N ILE A 160 0.93 -10.35 4.72
CA ILE A 160 1.05 -11.43 5.72
C ILE A 160 2.46 -11.49 6.31
N TYR A 161 3.48 -11.21 5.50
CA TYR A 161 4.88 -11.25 5.96
C TYR A 161 5.34 -9.95 6.65
N THR A 162 4.74 -8.79 6.31
CA THR A 162 5.07 -7.52 6.97
C THR A 162 4.61 -7.41 8.43
N GLU A 163 3.68 -8.25 8.91
CA GLU A 163 3.24 -8.23 10.31
C GLU A 163 4.27 -8.83 11.29
N HIS A 164 5.28 -9.57 10.81
CA HIS A 164 6.19 -10.33 11.68
C HIS A 164 7.67 -9.93 11.62
N LYS A 165 8.09 -9.03 10.73
CA LYS A 165 9.48 -8.54 10.68
C LYS A 165 9.54 -7.04 10.41
N THR A 166 10.15 -6.29 11.33
CA THR A 166 10.67 -4.92 11.18
C THR A 166 11.87 -4.88 10.25
N SER A 167 11.78 -5.51 9.08
CA SER A 167 12.75 -5.37 7.99
C SER A 167 12.05 -4.64 6.87
N PHE A 168 12.61 -3.48 6.49
CA PHE A 168 12.19 -2.61 5.40
C PHE A 168 12.23 -3.38 4.07
N ILE A 169 11.23 -4.21 3.81
CA ILE A 169 11.02 -4.89 2.55
C ILE A 169 9.82 -4.19 1.91
N THR A 170 10.09 -3.09 1.23
CA THR A 170 9.15 -2.52 0.28
C THR A 170 9.60 -2.97 -1.11
N PRO A 171 8.90 -3.92 -1.75
CA PRO A 171 9.17 -4.23 -3.15
C PRO A 171 8.61 -3.07 -3.98
N GLY A 172 9.45 -2.06 -4.20
CA GLY A 172 9.09 -0.84 -4.92
C GLY A 172 9.18 -0.94 -6.44
N LEU A 173 9.78 -2.00 -6.99
CA LEU A 173 9.94 -2.16 -8.44
C LEU A 173 9.75 -3.63 -8.81
N SER A 174 8.92 -3.89 -9.82
CA SER A 174 8.80 -5.23 -10.39
C SER A 174 10.16 -5.66 -10.96
N PRO A 175 10.59 -6.92 -10.78
CA PRO A 175 11.78 -7.43 -11.49
C PRO A 175 11.61 -7.40 -13.01
N PHE A 176 10.40 -7.14 -13.52
CA PHE A 176 10.06 -6.99 -14.94
C PHE A 176 10.20 -5.56 -15.48
N SER A 177 10.63 -4.58 -14.67
CA SER A 177 10.84 -3.20 -15.12
C SER A 177 12.28 -2.86 -15.52
N LEU A 178 13.19 -3.85 -15.52
CA LEU A 178 14.61 -3.71 -15.89
C LEU A 178 14.92 -4.20 -17.31
N GLY A 179 13.95 -4.12 -18.21
CA GLY A 179 14.13 -4.43 -19.62
C GLY A 179 13.66 -3.26 -20.49
N LEU A 180 14.41 -2.16 -20.46
CA LEU A 180 14.57 -1.15 -21.52
C LEU A 180 15.78 -0.28 -21.19
#